data_AF-A0A938BEK7-F1
#
_entry.id   AF-A0A938BEK7-F1
#
_cell.length_a   1.000
_cell.length_b   1.000
_cell.length_c   1.000
_cell.angle_alpha   90.00
_cell.angle_beta   90.00
_cell.angle_gamma   90.00
#
_symmetry.space_group_name_H-M   'P 1'
#
loop_
_entity.id
_entity.type
_entity.pdbx_description
1 polymer ?
#
loop_
_entity_poly.entity_id
_entity_poly.type
_entity_poly.pdbx_seq_one_letter_code
_entity_poly.pdbx_strand_id
1 'polypeptide(L)'
;MVDCEDADESLTRTGILRILELYLEGGLERRFMENITELTNATACDLAKYPLIQRQDGYYQLTTTCNQKRVRCQLPDFLQQNAHNLQRIEQFIKQHAAAEYQELLEKLERVTTDFSQSKGQRTCWKLGDIIIALETPKDALIYTTDKHFKTICTALGRELYWE
;
A
#
# COMPACT_ATOMS: atom_id res chain seq x y z
N MET A 1 -18.50 16.75 -62.10
CA MET A 1 -17.82 15.48 -61.80
C MET A 1 -16.82 15.79 -60.73
N VAL A 2 -17.20 15.59 -59.47
CA VAL A 2 -16.28 15.68 -58.34
C VAL A 2 -15.76 14.27 -58.21
N ASP A 3 -14.48 14.08 -58.50
CA ASP A 3 -13.79 12.83 -58.24
C ASP A 3 -13.84 12.60 -56.73
N CYS A 4 -14.74 11.70 -56.32
CA CYS A 4 -14.66 11.05 -55.03
C CYS A 4 -13.47 10.08 -55.13
N GLU A 5 -12.27 10.60 -54.88
CA GLU A 5 -11.13 9.76 -54.54
C GLU A 5 -11.47 9.07 -53.23
N ASP A 6 -11.86 7.80 -53.35
CA ASP A 6 -11.91 6.85 -52.26
C ASP A 6 -10.55 6.84 -51.56
N ALA A 7 -10.47 7.52 -50.41
CA ALA A 7 -9.39 7.32 -49.47
C ALA A 7 -9.52 5.91 -48.92
N ASP A 8 -8.93 4.95 -49.63
CA ASP A 8 -8.60 3.64 -49.12
C ASP A 8 -7.57 3.85 -47.99
N GLU A 9 -8.07 4.16 -46.79
CA GLU A 9 -7.37 4.01 -45.53
C GLU A 9 -7.13 2.51 -45.32
N SER A 10 -6.27 1.94 -46.17
CA SER A 10 -5.64 0.66 -45.88
C SER A 10 -5.03 0.80 -44.49
N LEU A 11 -5.56 0.01 -43.57
CA LEU A 11 -5.10 -0.11 -42.20
C LEU A 11 -3.64 -0.55 -42.24
N THR A 12 -2.74 0.42 -42.36
CA THR A 12 -1.31 0.17 -42.34
C THR A 12 -1.00 -0.57 -41.05
N ARG A 13 -0.03 -1.48 -41.07
CA ARG A 13 0.38 -2.22 -39.88
C ARG A 13 0.59 -1.30 -38.67
N THR A 14 1.15 -0.11 -38.91
CA THR A 14 1.34 0.94 -37.90
C THR A 14 0.02 1.51 -37.38
N GLY A 15 -0.98 1.74 -38.24
CA GLY A 15 -2.32 2.17 -37.84
C GLY A 15 -3.06 1.12 -37.01
N ILE A 16 -2.97 -0.16 -37.40
CA ILE A 16 -3.54 -1.29 -36.62
C ILE A 16 -2.89 -1.38 -35.24
N LEU A 17 -1.56 -1.31 -35.16
CA LEU A 17 -0.84 -1.38 -33.89
C LEU A 17 -1.21 -0.22 -32.96
N ARG A 18 -1.32 1.00 -33.49
CA ARG A 18 -1.72 2.17 -32.71
C ARG A 18 -3.16 2.07 -32.19
N ILE A 19 -4.08 1.53 -33.00
CA ILE A 19 -5.46 1.27 -32.56
C ILE A 19 -5.47 0.20 -31.46
N LEU A 20 -4.72 -0.89 -31.64
CA LEU A 20 -4.58 -1.94 -30.62
C LEU A 20 -3.98 -1.41 -29.32
N GLU A 21 -2.95 -0.57 -29.37
CA GLU A 21 -2.37 0.11 -28.21
C GLU A 21 -3.43 0.92 -27.47
N LEU A 22 -4.23 1.72 -28.17
CA LEU A 22 -5.31 2.50 -27.55
C LEU A 22 -6.39 1.62 -26.89
N TYR A 23 -6.75 0.51 -27.54
CA TYR A 23 -7.71 -0.45 -26.97
C TYR A 23 -7.12 -1.22 -25.79
N LEU A 24 -5.82 -1.53 -25.82
CA LEU A 24 -5.13 -2.16 -24.71
C LEU A 24 -4.99 -1.18 -23.56
N GLU A 25 -4.47 0.03 -23.75
CA GLU A 25 -4.30 1.02 -22.68
C GLU A 25 -5.65 1.41 -22.05
N GLY A 26 -6.63 1.83 -22.86
CA GLY A 26 -7.93 2.26 -22.35
C GLY A 26 -8.82 1.10 -21.85
N GLY A 27 -8.68 -0.08 -22.45
CA GLY A 27 -9.46 -1.27 -22.08
C GLY A 27 -8.87 -2.03 -20.90
N LEU A 28 -7.54 -2.14 -20.81
CA LEU A 28 -6.87 -2.84 -19.71
C LEU A 28 -7.00 -2.07 -18.41
N GLU A 29 -6.82 -0.75 -18.40
CA GLU A 29 -6.95 0.04 -17.17
C GLU A 29 -8.36 -0.14 -16.57
N ARG A 30 -9.40 0.02 -17.39
CA ARG A 30 -10.79 -0.18 -16.94
C ARG A 30 -11.02 -1.59 -16.40
N ARG A 31 -10.61 -2.62 -17.14
CA ARG A 31 -10.80 -4.03 -16.75
C ARG A 31 -9.96 -4.44 -15.54
N PHE A 32 -8.80 -3.81 -15.37
CA PHE A 32 -7.97 -3.95 -14.18
C PHE A 32 -8.70 -3.37 -12.97
N MET A 33 -9.23 -2.16 -13.08
CA MET A 33 -9.99 -1.50 -12.01
C MET A 33 -11.33 -2.19 -11.69
N GLU A 34 -11.99 -2.83 -12.67
CA GLU A 34 -13.26 -3.55 -12.48
C GLU A 34 -13.20 -4.64 -11.39
N ASN A 35 -12.04 -5.23 -11.15
CA ASN A 35 -11.86 -6.31 -10.17
C ASN A 35 -11.05 -5.87 -8.94
N ILE A 36 -10.75 -4.57 -8.82
CA ILE A 36 -10.09 -4.02 -7.63
C ILE A 36 -11.17 -3.66 -6.62
N THR A 37 -11.17 -4.38 -5.50
CA THR A 37 -11.94 -3.98 -4.32
C THR A 37 -11.05 -3.11 -3.45
N GLU A 38 -11.42 -1.83 -3.32
CA GLU A 38 -10.79 -0.96 -2.34
C GLU A 38 -11.18 -1.42 -0.93
N LEU A 39 -10.19 -1.75 -0.11
CA LEU A 39 -10.43 -2.13 1.28
C LEU A 39 -10.54 -0.88 2.16
N THR A 40 -11.48 -0.92 3.08
CA THR A 40 -11.66 0.14 4.09
C THR A 40 -10.42 0.31 4.95
N ASN A 41 -9.97 1.57 5.06
CA ASN A 41 -8.96 2.04 6.01
C ASN A 41 -9.40 1.76 7.46
N ALA A 42 -8.99 0.62 8.01
CA ALA A 42 -9.38 0.16 9.36
C ALA A 42 -8.76 1.05 10.44
N THR A 43 -7.62 1.70 10.15
CA THR A 43 -7.06 2.72 11.04
C THR A 43 -7.82 4.04 11.04
N ALA A 44 -8.80 4.22 10.13
CA ALA A 44 -9.58 5.43 9.92
C ALA A 44 -8.71 6.70 9.88
N CYS A 45 -7.50 6.60 9.32
CA CYS A 45 -6.55 7.71 9.27
C CYS A 45 -7.08 8.84 8.40
N ASP A 46 -7.28 10.03 8.98
CA ASP A 46 -7.76 11.20 8.22
C ASP A 46 -6.81 11.61 7.10
N LEU A 47 -5.50 11.32 7.21
CA LEU A 47 -4.53 11.61 6.14
C LEU A 47 -4.83 10.91 4.83
N ALA A 48 -5.41 9.71 4.88
CA ALA A 48 -5.76 8.94 3.69
C ALA A 48 -6.86 9.64 2.85
N LYS A 49 -7.56 10.61 3.43
CA LYS A 49 -8.62 11.39 2.76
C LYS A 49 -8.09 12.66 2.11
N TYR A 50 -6.84 13.05 2.36
CA TYR A 50 -6.28 14.27 1.78
C TYR A 50 -5.81 14.01 0.35
N PRO A 51 -6.04 14.96 -0.57
CA PRO A 51 -5.58 14.83 -1.94
C PRO A 51 -4.05 14.83 -2.01
N LEU A 52 -3.51 14.13 -3.00
CA LEU A 52 -2.10 14.20 -3.38
C LEU A 52 -1.89 15.36 -4.37
N ILE A 53 -0.79 16.07 -4.22
CA ILE A 53 -0.33 17.08 -5.19
C ILE A 53 0.82 16.47 -5.99
N GLN A 54 0.71 16.51 -7.32
CA GLN A 54 1.82 16.20 -8.20
C GLN A 54 2.82 17.37 -8.21
N ARG A 55 4.07 17.08 -7.88
CA ARG A 55 5.20 18.01 -7.91
C ARG A 55 5.74 18.13 -9.34
N GLN A 56 6.52 19.19 -9.59
CA GLN A 56 7.13 19.45 -10.91
C GLN A 56 8.10 18.36 -11.37
N ASP A 57 8.66 17.59 -10.44
CA ASP A 57 9.56 16.46 -10.70
C ASP A 57 8.80 15.14 -10.98
N GLY A 58 7.46 15.19 -11.07
CA GLY A 58 6.60 14.03 -11.34
C GLY A 58 6.24 13.22 -10.09
N TYR A 59 6.78 13.55 -8.92
CA TYR A 59 6.48 12.85 -7.67
C TYR A 59 5.19 13.38 -7.02
N TYR A 60 4.51 12.54 -6.25
CA TYR A 60 3.29 12.92 -5.51
C TYR A 60 3.62 13.21 -4.05
N GLN A 61 2.97 14.23 -3.48
CA GLN A 61 3.14 14.62 -2.08
C GLN A 61 1.79 14.88 -1.41
N LEU A 62 1.66 14.46 -0.15
CA LEU A 62 0.54 14.86 0.70
C LEU A 62 0.60 16.36 1.01
N THR A 63 -0.56 17.01 1.03
CA THR A 63 -0.68 18.43 1.40
C THR A 63 -0.46 18.72 2.88
N THR A 64 -0.44 17.67 3.70
CA THR A 64 -0.31 17.76 5.14
C THR A 64 0.42 16.53 5.71
N THR A 65 0.88 16.62 6.95
CA THR A 65 1.65 15.57 7.62
C THR A 65 0.94 15.05 8.86
N CYS A 66 1.31 13.83 9.31
CA CYS A 66 0.70 13.25 10.50
C CYS A 66 1.22 13.93 11.76
N ASN A 67 0.38 14.80 12.33
CA ASN A 67 0.62 15.39 13.64
C ASN A 67 -0.19 14.63 14.69
N GLN A 68 0.50 14.00 15.64
CA GLN A 68 -0.05 13.22 16.75
C GLN A 68 -1.18 13.93 17.52
N LYS A 69 -1.18 15.27 17.57
CA LYS A 69 -2.18 16.08 18.28
C LYS A 69 -3.37 16.53 17.43
N ARG A 70 -3.23 16.57 16.10
CA ARG A 70 -4.24 17.17 15.19
C ARG A 70 -4.96 16.13 14.35
N VAL A 71 -4.28 15.04 13.98
CA VAL A 71 -4.87 13.99 13.14
C VAL A 71 -5.67 13.04 14.00
N ARG A 72 -6.95 12.85 13.68
CA ARG A 72 -7.75 11.79 14.28
C ARG A 72 -7.51 10.51 13.48
N CYS A 73 -7.15 9.45 14.18
CA CYS A 73 -7.07 8.10 13.65
C CYS A 73 -7.33 7.12 14.79
N GLN A 74 -7.82 5.95 14.42
CA GLN A 74 -8.09 4.80 15.28
C GLN A 74 -6.91 3.82 15.34
N LEU A 75 -5.71 4.26 14.91
CA LEU A 75 -4.52 3.41 14.92
C LEU A 75 -4.20 2.80 16.30
N PRO A 76 -4.29 3.53 17.44
CA PRO A 76 -4.09 2.90 18.75
C PRO A 76 -5.07 1.75 19.01
N ASP A 77 -6.36 1.97 18.73
CA ASP A 77 -7.41 0.97 18.97
C ASP A 77 -7.22 -0.25 18.06
N PHE A 78 -6.87 -0.01 16.79
CA PHE A 78 -6.55 -1.06 15.82
C PHE A 78 -5.36 -1.92 16.25
N LEU A 79 -4.28 -1.29 16.72
CA LEU A 79 -3.09 -2.00 17.20
C LEU A 79 -3.36 -2.74 18.51
N GLN A 80 -4.19 -2.17 19.39
CA GLN A 80 -4.62 -2.82 20.63
C GLN A 80 -5.45 -4.08 20.33
N GLN A 81 -6.37 -4.03 19.37
CA GLN A 81 -7.14 -5.20 18.92
C GLN A 81 -6.24 -6.29 18.32
N ASN A 82 -5.09 -5.90 17.77
CA ASN A 82 -4.09 -6.80 17.18
C ASN A 82 -2.89 -7.07 18.11
N ALA A 83 -2.97 -6.77 19.41
CA ALA A 83 -1.82 -6.82 20.33
C ALA A 83 -1.10 -8.18 20.32
N HIS A 84 -1.85 -9.28 20.27
CA HIS A 84 -1.28 -10.62 20.20
C HIS A 84 -0.45 -10.85 18.91
N ASN A 85 -0.90 -10.31 17.78
CA ASN A 85 -0.16 -10.40 16.53
C ASN A 85 1.11 -9.55 16.56
N LEU A 86 1.05 -8.37 17.19
CA LEU A 86 2.24 -7.53 17.41
C LEU A 86 3.30 -8.24 18.25
N GLN A 87 2.89 -8.92 19.33
CA GLN A 87 3.78 -9.72 20.17
C GLN A 87 4.42 -10.88 19.39
N ARG A 88 3.65 -11.55 18.53
CA ARG A 88 4.18 -12.62 17.66
C ARG A 88 5.24 -12.10 16.70
N ILE A 89 4.98 -10.96 16.05
CA ILE A 89 5.94 -10.32 15.15
C ILE A 89 7.21 -9.95 15.93
N GLU A 90 7.06 -9.28 17.09
CA GLU A 90 8.17 -8.85 17.93
C GLU A 90 9.06 -10.03 18.37
N GLN A 91 8.44 -11.11 18.86
CA GLN A 91 9.16 -12.31 19.27
C GLN A 91 9.88 -12.99 18.10
N PHE A 92 9.22 -13.09 16.95
CA PHE A 92 9.82 -13.70 15.77
C PHE A 92 11.05 -12.91 15.30
N ILE A 93 10.93 -11.58 15.23
CA ILE A 93 12.03 -10.70 14.84
C ILE A 93 13.20 -10.82 15.84
N LYS A 94 12.92 -10.78 17.15
CA LYS A 94 13.95 -10.95 18.20
C LYS A 94 14.74 -12.25 18.05
N GLN A 95 14.09 -13.32 17.62
CA GLN A 95 14.72 -14.64 17.47
C GLN A 95 15.51 -14.81 16.16
N HIS A 96 15.07 -14.17 15.06
CA HIS A 96 15.58 -14.52 13.72
C HIS A 96 16.26 -13.36 12.99
N ALA A 97 16.01 -12.10 13.37
CA ALA A 97 16.43 -10.94 12.58
C ALA A 97 16.71 -9.67 13.40
N ALA A 98 16.98 -9.78 14.71
CA ALA A 98 17.01 -8.63 15.62
C ALA A 98 17.88 -7.45 15.14
N ALA A 99 19.08 -7.71 14.60
CA ALA A 99 20.03 -6.66 14.21
C ALA A 99 19.54 -5.78 13.04
N GLU A 100 18.80 -6.34 12.09
CA GLU A 100 18.28 -5.60 10.93
C GLU A 100 17.04 -4.76 11.29
N TYR A 101 16.29 -5.19 12.31
CA TYR A 101 14.99 -4.62 12.67
C TYR A 101 15.03 -3.88 14.02
N GLN A 102 16.20 -3.47 14.50
CA GLN A 102 16.38 -2.81 15.80
C GLN A 102 15.42 -1.62 15.99
N GLU A 103 15.33 -0.73 15.00
CA GLU A 103 14.44 0.44 15.08
C GLU A 103 12.96 0.02 15.14
N LEU A 104 12.56 -1.00 14.37
CA LEU A 104 11.19 -1.52 14.40
C LEU A 104 10.86 -2.15 15.76
N LEU A 105 11.80 -2.91 16.33
CA LEU A 105 11.64 -3.52 17.66
C LEU A 105 11.47 -2.45 18.75
N GLU A 106 12.30 -1.40 18.74
CA GLU A 106 12.17 -0.29 19.69
C GLU A 106 10.79 0.40 19.57
N LYS A 107 10.27 0.54 18.36
CA LYS A 107 8.93 1.10 18.13
C LYS A 107 7.83 0.15 18.61
N LEU A 108 7.95 -1.14 18.32
CA LEU A 108 7.00 -2.16 18.76
C LEU A 108 6.93 -2.20 20.28
N GLU A 109 8.06 -2.29 20.98
CA GLU A 109 8.13 -2.30 22.45
C GLU A 109 7.48 -1.05 23.07
N ARG A 110 7.76 0.13 22.49
CA ARG A 110 7.16 1.38 22.94
C ARG A 110 5.65 1.39 22.75
N VAL A 111 5.15 0.90 21.62
CA VAL A 111 3.73 0.93 21.28
C VAL A 111 2.95 -0.17 22.01
N THR A 112 3.53 -1.33 22.23
CA THR A 112 2.89 -2.40 23.02
C THR A 112 2.81 -2.04 24.51
N THR A 113 3.69 -1.14 24.99
CA THR A 113 3.59 -0.55 26.33
C THR A 113 2.50 0.53 26.42
N ASP A 114 2.39 1.38 25.40
CA ASP A 114 1.36 2.43 25.31
C ASP A 114 0.94 2.64 23.85
N PHE A 115 -0.23 2.10 23.48
CA PHE A 115 -0.74 2.17 22.10
C PHE A 115 -0.98 3.61 21.61
N SER A 116 -1.14 4.58 22.51
CA SER A 116 -1.29 5.99 22.11
C SER A 116 -0.02 6.56 21.47
N GLN A 117 1.14 5.94 21.71
CA GLN A 117 2.43 6.30 21.11
C GLN A 117 2.52 5.95 19.62
N SER A 118 1.59 5.14 19.09
CA SER A 118 1.54 4.77 17.67
C SER A 118 1.23 5.95 16.74
N LYS A 119 0.66 7.03 17.28
CA LYS A 119 0.27 8.21 16.51
C LYS A 119 1.48 9.09 16.14
N GLY A 120 1.39 9.74 14.98
CA GLY A 120 2.40 10.66 14.46
C GLY A 120 3.30 10.01 13.41
N GLN A 121 3.74 10.82 12.44
CA GLN A 121 4.42 10.34 11.22
C GLN A 121 5.62 9.42 11.52
N ARG A 122 6.45 9.80 12.50
CA ARG A 122 7.67 9.05 12.86
C ARG A 122 7.39 7.67 13.43
N THR A 123 6.20 7.43 13.96
CA THR A 123 5.83 6.13 14.54
C THR A 123 4.98 5.34 13.55
N CYS A 124 3.91 5.92 12.99
CA CYS A 124 3.01 5.18 12.10
C CYS A 124 3.69 4.74 10.79
N TRP A 125 4.63 5.53 10.25
CA TRP A 125 5.39 5.10 9.05
C TRP A 125 6.26 3.88 9.30
N LYS A 126 6.89 3.80 10.48
CA LYS A 126 7.74 2.67 10.84
C LYS A 126 6.94 1.40 11.09
N LEU A 127 5.67 1.54 11.47
CA LEU A 127 4.73 0.42 11.62
C LEU A 127 3.92 0.15 10.34
N GLY A 128 4.18 0.87 9.24
CA GLY A 128 3.36 0.83 8.02
C GLY A 128 3.19 -0.58 7.47
N ASP A 129 4.29 -1.31 7.28
CA ASP A 129 4.25 -2.68 6.75
C ASP A 129 3.48 -3.64 7.65
N ILE A 130 3.59 -3.47 8.98
CA ILE A 130 2.83 -4.25 9.96
C ILE A 130 1.35 -3.91 9.86
N ILE A 131 0.98 -2.63 9.78
CA ILE A 131 -0.41 -2.19 9.66
C ILE A 131 -1.03 -2.77 8.39
N ILE A 132 -0.35 -2.64 7.24
CA ILE A 132 -0.81 -3.20 5.97
C ILE A 132 -0.97 -4.73 6.09
N ALA A 133 0.02 -5.44 6.65
CA ALA A 133 -0.06 -6.88 6.83
C ALA A 133 -1.16 -7.32 7.82
N LEU A 134 -1.63 -6.45 8.72
CA LEU A 134 -2.75 -6.72 9.62
C LEU A 134 -4.12 -6.35 9.01
N GLU A 135 -4.16 -5.29 8.19
CA GLU A 135 -5.38 -4.85 7.50
C GLU A 135 -5.77 -5.77 6.33
N THR A 136 -4.79 -6.37 5.65
CA THR A 136 -5.07 -7.27 4.52
C THR A 136 -5.87 -8.51 4.97
N PRO A 137 -6.95 -8.92 4.27
CA PRO A 137 -7.73 -10.11 4.58
C PRO A 137 -6.89 -11.37 4.72
N LYS A 138 -7.21 -12.27 5.67
CA LYS A 138 -6.37 -13.42 6.01
C LYS A 138 -6.19 -14.44 4.88
N ASP A 139 -7.17 -14.51 3.98
CA ASP A 139 -7.24 -15.35 2.79
C ASP A 139 -6.63 -14.68 1.55
N ALA A 140 -6.17 -13.44 1.67
CA ALA A 140 -5.52 -12.73 0.58
C ALA A 140 -3.98 -12.88 0.62
N LEU A 141 -3.42 -13.10 -0.56
CA LEU A 141 -1.98 -13.08 -0.82
C LEU A 141 -1.49 -11.64 -0.87
N ILE A 142 -0.41 -11.33 -0.15
CA ILE A 142 0.26 -10.04 -0.25
C ILE A 142 1.27 -10.11 -1.39
N TYR A 143 1.24 -9.15 -2.32
CA TYR A 143 2.22 -8.99 -3.40
C TYR A 143 3.04 -7.73 -3.14
N THR A 144 4.37 -7.86 -2.99
CA THR A 144 5.26 -6.74 -2.63
C THR A 144 6.71 -7.04 -2.96
N THR A 145 7.50 -5.98 -3.11
CA THR A 145 8.97 -6.01 -3.24
C THR A 145 9.69 -5.46 -2.00
N ASP A 146 8.99 -5.23 -0.88
CA ASP A 146 9.57 -4.77 0.39
C ASP A 146 9.87 -5.90 1.40
N LYS A 147 11.16 -6.12 1.68
CA LYS A 147 11.69 -7.32 2.35
C LYS A 147 11.17 -7.48 3.76
N HIS A 148 10.70 -6.39 4.39
CA HIS A 148 10.12 -6.46 5.71
C HIS A 148 8.88 -7.35 5.74
N PHE A 149 8.09 -7.38 4.66
CA PHE A 149 6.90 -8.22 4.57
C PHE A 149 7.23 -9.71 4.66
N LYS A 150 8.41 -10.15 4.23
CA LYS A 150 8.83 -11.56 4.38
C LYS A 150 8.86 -11.97 5.85
N THR A 151 9.53 -11.19 6.67
CA THR A 151 9.65 -11.45 8.12
C THR A 151 8.29 -11.31 8.82
N ILE A 152 7.56 -10.24 8.51
CA ILE A 152 6.25 -9.96 9.13
C ILE A 152 5.22 -11.04 8.77
N CYS A 153 5.08 -11.39 7.48
CA CYS A 153 4.13 -12.40 7.03
C CYS A 153 4.48 -13.79 7.58
N THR A 154 5.76 -14.14 7.63
CA THR A 154 6.21 -15.41 8.25
C THR A 154 5.79 -15.48 9.72
N ALA A 155 6.01 -14.41 10.49
CA ALA A 155 5.60 -14.36 11.90
C ALA A 155 4.08 -14.49 12.10
N LEU A 156 3.31 -13.93 11.17
CA LEU A 156 1.84 -13.99 11.15
C LEU A 156 1.28 -15.30 10.58
N GLY A 157 2.12 -16.15 9.95
CA GLY A 157 1.69 -17.36 9.24
C GLY A 157 0.87 -17.03 7.99
N ARG A 158 1.24 -15.96 7.28
CA ARG A 158 0.56 -15.48 6.07
C ARG A 158 1.32 -15.87 4.81
N GLU A 159 0.57 -16.13 3.76
CA GLU A 159 1.13 -16.30 2.42
C GLU A 159 1.58 -14.95 1.84
N LEU A 160 2.71 -14.99 1.17
CA LEU A 160 3.37 -13.84 0.56
C LEU A 160 3.86 -14.26 -0.82
N TYR A 161 3.53 -13.45 -1.82
CA TYR A 161 4.21 -13.51 -3.11
C TYR A 161 5.31 -12.44 -3.13
N TRP A 162 6.52 -12.91 -3.40
CA TRP A 162 7.75 -12.12 -3.33
C TRP A 162 8.51 -12.33 -4.64
N GLU A 163 8.64 -11.26 -5.43
CA GLU A 163 9.48 -11.20 -6.64
C GLU A 163 10.83 -10.55 -6.37
#